data_AF-A0A497Q1G4-F1
#
_entry.id   AF-A0A497Q1G4-F1
#
_cell.length_a   1.000
_cell.length_b   1.000
_cell.length_c   1.000
_cell.angle_alpha   90.00
_cell.angle_beta   90.00
_cell.angle_gamma   90.00
#
_symmetry.space_group_name_H-M   'P 1'
#
loop_
_entity.id
_entity.type
_entity.pdbx_description
1 polymer ?
#
loop_
_entity_poly.entity_id
_entity_poly.type
_entity_poly.pdbx_seq_one_letter_code
_entity_poly.pdbx_strand_id
1 'polypeptide(L)'
;MTEEPTLDKLPEEVFVALGRRGMEAIPLKECTYDCDGKELTLIDFTRAPDSISRKGVEEAREDYLVECDKCKRRFTIRCQIRYADGERMDTKVNIIDDKGKDLGWLGSY
;
A
#
# COMPACT_ATOMS: atom_id res chain seq x y z
N MET A 1 -3.93 -12.26 20.69
CA MET A 1 -4.56 -10.96 20.34
C MET A 1 -4.43 -10.84 18.84
N THR A 2 -5.51 -11.10 18.12
CA THR A 2 -5.56 -10.96 16.67
C THR A 2 -5.55 -9.46 16.43
N GLU A 3 -4.40 -8.89 16.08
CA GLU A 3 -4.32 -7.49 15.68
C GLU A 3 -5.20 -7.34 14.45
N GLU A 4 -6.36 -6.71 14.60
CA GLU A 4 -7.19 -6.35 13.46
C GLU A 4 -6.31 -5.49 12.54
N PRO A 5 -6.20 -5.83 11.24
CA PRO A 5 -5.38 -5.05 10.33
C PRO A 5 -5.96 -3.64 10.30
N THR A 6 -5.18 -2.64 10.70
CA THR A 6 -5.55 -1.23 10.60
C THR A 6 -4.63 -0.51 9.63
N LEU A 7 -5.09 0.63 9.12
CA LEU A 7 -4.29 1.51 8.27
C LEU A 7 -3.09 2.13 9.02
N ASP A 8 -3.00 1.99 10.35
CA ASP A 8 -1.85 2.45 11.15
C ASP A 8 -0.54 1.74 10.77
N LYS A 9 -0.62 0.52 10.24
CA LYS A 9 0.56 -0.22 9.76
C LYS A 9 1.14 0.36 8.46
N LEU A 10 0.35 1.16 7.74
CA LEU A 10 0.80 1.88 6.55
C LEU A 10 1.45 3.21 6.94
N PRO A 11 2.53 3.63 6.25
CA PRO A 11 3.11 4.95 6.44
C PRO A 11 2.10 6.03 6.03
N GLU A 12 2.27 7.24 6.56
CA GLU A 12 1.42 8.37 6.16
C GLU A 12 1.66 8.78 4.70
N GLU A 13 2.92 8.70 4.26
CA GLU A 13 3.37 9.05 2.92
C GLU A 13 4.32 8.01 2.34
N VAL A 14 4.33 7.91 1.01
CA VAL A 14 5.27 7.10 0.23
C VAL A 14 5.98 7.98 -0.78
N PHE A 15 7.25 7.71 -1.05
CA PHE A 15 8.07 8.55 -1.91
C PHE A 15 8.16 7.99 -3.33
N VAL A 16 7.60 8.71 -4.31
CA VAL A 16 7.77 8.41 -5.73
C VAL A 16 9.03 9.08 -6.24
N ALA A 17 9.86 8.36 -7.00
CA ALA A 17 10.93 8.98 -7.77
C ALA A 17 10.39 9.67 -9.05
N LEU A 18 10.51 11.01 -9.15
CA LEU A 18 10.14 11.80 -10.33
C LEU A 18 11.33 12.01 -11.30
N GLY A 19 12.29 11.08 -11.31
CA GLY A 19 13.51 11.18 -12.11
C GLY A 19 14.39 12.37 -11.69
N ARG A 20 14.77 13.23 -12.64
CA ARG A 20 15.64 14.41 -12.37
C ARG A 20 14.96 15.48 -11.51
N ARG A 21 13.65 15.38 -11.28
CA ARG A 21 12.88 16.34 -10.47
C ARG A 21 12.91 16.05 -8.97
N GLY A 22 13.56 14.95 -8.56
CA GLY A 22 13.68 14.55 -7.16
C GLY A 22 12.66 13.49 -6.77
N MET A 23 12.27 13.49 -5.50
CA MET A 23 11.26 12.60 -4.94
C MET A 23 10.02 13.41 -4.54
N GLU A 24 8.84 12.86 -4.76
CA GLU A 24 7.57 13.43 -4.33
C GLU A 24 6.95 12.53 -3.26
N ALA A 25 6.58 13.12 -2.12
CA ALA A 25 5.84 12.44 -1.08
C ALA A 25 4.36 12.40 -1.48
N ILE A 26 3.81 11.19 -1.63
CA ILE A 26 2.39 10.98 -1.88
C ILE A 26 1.73 10.47 -0.59
N PRO A 27 0.68 11.16 -0.10
CA PRO A 27 -0.06 10.71 1.07
C PRO A 27 -0.81 9.41 0.75
N LEU A 28 -0.49 8.36 1.50
CA LEU A 28 -1.04 7.03 1.26
C LEU A 28 -2.43 6.85 1.88
N LYS A 29 -2.73 7.64 2.92
CA LYS A 29 -4.00 7.60 3.67
C LYS A 29 -5.05 8.59 3.15
N GLU A 30 -4.87 9.09 1.92
CA GLU A 30 -5.79 10.04 1.28
C GLU A 30 -6.41 9.45 -0.01
N CYS A 31 -7.55 10.01 -0.43
CA CYS A 31 -8.26 9.66 -1.66
C CYS A 31 -7.36 9.93 -2.88
N THR A 32 -7.04 8.89 -3.64
CA THR A 32 -6.27 9.01 -4.89
C THR A 32 -7.05 9.62 -6.06
N TYR A 33 -8.36 9.81 -5.92
CA TYR A 33 -9.19 10.43 -6.95
C TYR A 33 -9.31 11.94 -6.73
N ASP A 34 -9.81 12.65 -7.74
CA ASP A 34 -10.11 14.10 -7.77
C ASP A 34 -11.26 14.47 -6.82
N CYS A 35 -11.11 14.11 -5.54
CA CYS A 35 -12.13 14.12 -4.52
C CYS A 35 -11.65 14.83 -3.24
N ASP A 36 -10.35 15.08 -3.07
CA ASP A 36 -9.73 15.69 -1.89
C ASP A 36 -10.22 15.07 -0.56
N GLY A 37 -10.52 13.77 -0.57
CA GLY A 37 -10.93 13.03 0.62
C GLY A 37 -9.71 12.71 1.46
N LYS A 38 -9.71 13.09 2.74
CA LYS A 38 -8.56 12.87 3.65
C LYS A 38 -8.71 11.66 4.55
N GLU A 39 -9.87 11.01 4.46
CA GLU A 39 -10.25 9.90 5.34
C GLU A 39 -10.59 8.69 4.49
N LEU A 40 -9.94 7.58 4.82
CA LEU A 40 -10.13 6.28 4.21
C LEU A 40 -10.57 5.28 5.28
N THR A 41 -11.59 4.51 4.97
CA THR A 41 -12.01 3.37 5.78
C THR A 41 -11.43 2.08 5.19
N LEU A 42 -10.78 1.27 6.01
CA LEU A 42 -10.36 -0.07 5.60
C LEU A 42 -11.58 -0.99 5.51
N ILE A 43 -11.77 -1.59 4.34
CA ILE A 43 -12.86 -2.52 4.05
C ILE A 43 -12.39 -3.96 4.18
N ASP A 44 -11.21 -4.27 3.65
CA ASP A 44 -10.66 -5.62 3.66
C ASP A 44 -9.13 -5.59 3.65
N PHE A 45 -8.52 -6.65 4.19
CA PHE A 45 -7.07 -6.83 4.20
C PHE A 45 -6.73 -8.27 3.85
N THR A 46 -5.87 -8.44 2.85
CA THR A 46 -5.35 -9.76 2.47
C THR A 46 -3.83 -9.73 2.42
N ARG A 47 -3.22 -10.81 2.92
CA ARG A 47 -1.77 -11.02 2.87
C ARG A 47 -1.45 -12.35 2.22
N ALA A 48 -0.47 -12.37 1.33
CA ALA A 48 0.01 -13.60 0.68
C ALA A 48 1.54 -13.54 0.45
N PRO A 49 2.31 -14.56 0.87
CA PRO A 49 1.90 -15.65 1.75
C PRO A 49 1.62 -15.15 3.17
N ASP A 50 0.77 -15.86 3.92
CA ASP A 50 0.44 -15.53 5.33
C ASP A 50 1.67 -15.50 6.24
N SER A 51 2.71 -16.25 5.88
CA SER A 51 3.99 -16.29 6.60
C SER A 51 5.16 -16.43 5.64
N ILE A 52 6.30 -15.86 6.04
CA ILE A 52 7.59 -16.04 5.38
C ILE A 52 8.40 -17.11 6.12
N SER A 53 9.12 -17.93 5.37
CA SER A 53 9.97 -19.01 5.90
C SER A 53 11.25 -18.51 6.56
N ARG A 54 11.59 -17.22 6.38
CA ARG A 54 12.78 -16.51 6.89
C ARG A 54 14.08 -17.10 6.35
N LYS A 55 14.08 -17.55 5.10
CA LYS A 55 15.26 -18.14 4.45
C LYS A 55 15.39 -17.66 3.01
N GLY A 56 16.54 -17.07 2.69
CA GLY A 56 16.80 -16.53 1.36
C GLY A 56 15.90 -15.35 1.03
N VAL A 57 15.70 -15.11 -0.27
CA VAL A 57 14.86 -14.01 -0.75
C VAL A 57 13.42 -14.47 -0.88
N GLU A 58 12.52 -13.79 -0.18
CA GLU A 58 11.08 -14.07 -0.17
C GLU A 58 10.30 -12.80 -0.50
N GLU A 59 9.11 -12.97 -1.08
CA GLU A 59 8.22 -11.85 -1.39
C GLU A 59 6.87 -12.08 -0.72
N ALA A 60 6.35 -11.04 -0.07
CA ALA A 60 4.99 -11.00 0.43
C ALA A 60 4.24 -9.85 -0.20
N ARG A 61 2.92 -9.99 -0.24
CA ARG A 61 1.99 -9.02 -0.76
C ARG A 61 0.92 -8.78 0.27
N GLU A 62 0.69 -7.51 0.58
CA GLU A 62 -0.36 -7.04 1.47
C GLU A 62 -1.28 -6.10 0.67
N ASP A 63 -2.53 -6.50 0.48
CA ASP A 63 -3.54 -5.75 -0.23
C ASP A 63 -4.53 -5.17 0.79
N TYR A 64 -4.61 -3.85 0.85
CA TYR A 64 -5.53 -3.09 1.70
C TYR A 64 -6.63 -2.52 0.81
N LEU A 65 -7.82 -3.10 0.86
CA LEU A 65 -9.00 -2.54 0.19
C LEU A 65 -9.54 -1.40 1.06
N VAL A 66 -9.49 -0.19 0.54
CA VAL A 66 -9.95 1.02 1.23
C VAL A 66 -11.10 1.66 0.48
N GLU A 67 -11.98 2.33 1.23
CA GLU A 67 -13.06 3.16 0.71
C GLU A 67 -12.83 4.60 1.17
N CYS A 68 -12.93 5.55 0.25
CA CYS A 68 -12.91 6.97 0.61
C CYS A 68 -14.24 7.38 1.23
N ASP A 69 -14.19 8.02 2.39
CA ASP A 69 -15.40 8.39 3.13
C ASP A 69 -16.23 9.46 2.42
N LYS A 70 -15.57 10.32 1.61
CA LYS A 70 -16.17 11.43 0.89
C LYS A 70 -16.83 11.02 -0.43
N CYS A 71 -16.10 10.31 -1.30
CA CYS A 71 -16.60 9.94 -2.63
C CYS A 71 -17.12 8.50 -2.72
N LYS A 72 -16.96 7.71 -1.65
CA LYS A 72 -17.38 6.30 -1.55
C LYS A 72 -16.78 5.39 -2.62
N ARG A 73 -15.72 5.83 -3.28
CA ARG A 73 -14.94 5.01 -4.23
C ARG A 73 -13.99 4.12 -3.47
N ARG A 74 -13.80 2.91 -3.99
CA ARG A 74 -12.90 1.91 -3.44
C ARG A 74 -11.68 1.77 -4.31
N PHE A 75 -10.55 1.57 -3.66
CA PHE A 75 -9.30 1.25 -4.32
C PHE A 75 -8.47 0.36 -3.41
N THR A 76 -7.50 -0.36 -3.97
CA THR A 76 -6.61 -1.23 -3.22
C THR A 76 -5.23 -0.60 -3.16
N ILE A 77 -4.71 -0.44 -1.95
CA ILE A 77 -3.30 -0.15 -1.71
C ILE A 77 -2.59 -1.49 -1.61
N ARG A 78 -1.74 -1.79 -2.59
CA ARG A 78 -0.96 -3.03 -2.64
C ARG A 78 0.47 -2.75 -2.22
N CYS A 79 0.90 -3.36 -1.14
CA CYS A 79 2.28 -3.36 -0.67
C CYS A 79 2.94 -4.69 -1.05
N GLN A 80 3.94 -4.64 -1.93
CA GLN A 80 4.80 -5.78 -2.25
C GLN A 80 6.08 -5.65 -1.44
N ILE A 81 6.25 -6.52 -0.46
CA ILE A 81 7.34 -6.52 0.49
C ILE A 81 8.34 -7.59 0.07
N ARG A 82 9.60 -7.22 -0.05
CA ARG A 82 10.70 -8.17 -0.22
C ARG A 82 11.40 -8.38 1.11
N TYR A 83 11.61 -9.65 1.45
CA TYR A 83 12.38 -10.08 2.59
C TYR A 83 13.66 -10.77 2.12
N ALA A 84 14.76 -10.57 2.84
CA ALA A 84 15.97 -11.37 2.73
C ALA A 84 16.31 -11.93 4.12
N ASP A 85 16.34 -13.25 4.25
CA ASP A 85 16.62 -13.96 5.51
C ASP A 85 15.72 -13.53 6.69
N GLY A 86 14.47 -13.17 6.36
CA GLY A 86 13.47 -12.70 7.33
C GLY A 86 13.51 -11.20 7.62
N GLU A 87 14.51 -10.46 7.13
CA GLU A 87 14.59 -9.00 7.23
C GLU A 87 13.90 -8.33 6.03
N ARG A 88 13.09 -7.31 6.31
CA ARG A 88 12.41 -6.51 5.27
C ARG A 88 13.43 -5.64 4.55
N MET A 89 13.55 -5.82 3.24
CA MET A 89 14.50 -5.11 2.38
C MET A 89 13.88 -3.86 1.77
N ASP A 90 12.77 -4.04 1.05
CA ASP A 90 12.05 -2.96 0.39
C ASP A 90 10.56 -3.24 0.37
N THR A 91 9.73 -2.21 0.31
CA THR A 91 8.30 -2.34 0.07
C THR A 91 7.85 -1.41 -1.02
N LYS A 92 7.34 -2.00 -2.09
CA LYS A 92 6.77 -1.27 -3.22
C LYS A 92 5.28 -1.10 -3.00
N VAL A 93 4.80 0.12 -3.20
CA VAL A 93 3.38 0.43 -3.03
C VAL A 93 2.77 0.77 -4.38
N ASN A 94 1.66 0.11 -4.71
CA ASN A 94 0.88 0.33 -5.92
C ASN A 94 -0.56 0.66 -5.53
N ILE A 95 -1.22 1.53 -6.29
CA ILE A 95 -2.66 1.74 -6.20
C ILE A 95 -3.37 0.99 -7.31
N ILE A 96 -4.45 0.29 -6.96
CA ILE A 96 -5.30 -0.42 -7.90
C ILE A 96 -6.71 0.14 -7.79
N ASP A 97 -7.22 0.61 -8.92
CA ASP A 97 -8.57 1.15 -9.08
C ASP A 97 -9.66 0.10 -8.80
N ASP A 98 -10.91 0.52 -8.62
CA ASP A 98 -12.06 -0.39 -8.43
C ASP A 98 -12.25 -1.39 -9.58
N LYS A 99 -11.71 -1.07 -10.75
CA LYS A 99 -11.74 -1.90 -11.97
C LYS A 99 -10.57 -2.88 -12.08
N GLY A 100 -9.73 -2.98 -11.06
CA GLY A 100 -8.52 -3.80 -11.08
C GLY A 100 -7.38 -3.22 -11.94
N LYS A 101 -7.52 -1.96 -12.38
CA LYS A 101 -6.48 -1.27 -13.14
C LYS A 101 -5.42 -0.75 -12.16
N ASP A 102 -4.18 -1.18 -12.33
CA ASP A 102 -3.05 -0.59 -11.62
C ASP A 102 -2.89 0.87 -12.10
N LEU A 103 -3.13 1.82 -11.19
CA LEU A 103 -3.04 3.26 -11.43
C LEU A 103 -1.59 3.75 -11.37
N GLY A 104 -0.66 2.88 -11.00
CA GLY A 104 0.77 3.14 -11.00
C GLY A 104 1.43 2.87 -9.66
N TRP A 105 2.75 2.74 -9.74
CA TRP A 105 3.66 2.65 -8.62
C TRP A 105 3.75 4.00 -7.90
N LEU A 106 3.46 3.99 -6.59
CA LEU A 106 3.54 5.15 -5.71
C LEU A 106 4.89 5.32 -5.02
N GLY A 107 5.81 4.36 -5.12
CA GLY A 107 7.10 4.48 -4.46
C GLY A 107 7.49 3.28 -3.63
N SER A 108 8.60 3.45 -2.91
CA SER A 108 9.11 2.46 -1.97
C SER A 108 9.53 3.07 -0.66
N TYR A 109 9.39 2.30 0.43
CA TYR A 109 9.87 2.64 1.76
C TYR A 109 10.32 1.41 2.55
#